data_AF-A0A2T6BDB8-F1
#
_entry.id   AF-A0A2T6BDB8-F1
#
_cell.length_a   1.000
_cell.length_b   1.000
_cell.length_c   1.000
_cell.angle_alpha   90.00
_cell.angle_beta   90.00
_cell.angle_gamma   90.00
#
_symmetry.space_group_name_H-M   'P 1'
#
loop_
_entity.id
_entity.type
_entity.pdbx_description
1 polymer ?
#
loop_
_entity_poly.entity_id
_entity_poly.type
_entity_poly.pdbx_seq_one_letter_code
_entity_poly.pdbx_strand_id
1 'polypeptide(L)'
;MMNAALLRPVALALACACLPYTVHAAEPIVPLERVISGGADVSTVALHCAGLFHSVLDFGSEVRLDAENIDAAKANVSRFLTAGIDLRLKAGGASEAQLRDAAVKEAFAVSSRYHAHYTANVNAGREPYATDKVWNEDLDVCRNLDAQL
;
A
#
# COMPACT_ATOMS: atom_id res chain seq x y z
N MET A 1 12.46 -68.25 32.06
CA MET A 1 13.03 -66.89 31.89
C MET A 1 12.77 -66.44 30.45
N MET A 2 11.75 -65.60 30.28
CA MET A 2 11.43 -64.78 29.08
C MET A 2 12.57 -63.78 28.84
N ASN A 3 12.82 -63.10 27.72
CA ASN A 3 12.26 -62.94 26.37
C ASN A 3 13.31 -62.08 25.63
N ALA A 4 13.47 -62.20 24.31
CA ALA A 4 13.83 -61.03 23.49
C ALA A 4 13.49 -61.30 22.02
N ALA A 5 12.29 -60.85 21.65
CA ALA A 5 11.78 -60.81 20.29
C ALA A 5 12.51 -59.71 19.49
N LEU A 6 12.99 -60.08 18.30
CA LEU A 6 13.39 -59.14 17.26
C LEU A 6 12.12 -58.69 16.49
N LEU A 7 11.56 -57.55 16.87
CA LEU A 7 10.55 -56.83 16.08
C LEU A 7 10.99 -55.38 15.94
N ARG A 8 11.40 -55.02 14.72
CA ARG A 8 11.73 -53.66 14.29
C ARG A 8 10.49 -52.76 14.38
N PRO A 9 10.58 -51.56 14.95
CA PRO A 9 9.63 -50.50 14.64
C PRO A 9 10.10 -49.74 13.39
N VAL A 10 9.18 -49.66 12.43
CA VAL A 10 9.19 -48.76 11.27
C VAL A 10 9.28 -47.33 11.80
N ALA A 11 10.39 -46.65 11.55
CA ALA A 11 10.50 -45.22 11.79
C ALA A 11 9.69 -44.48 10.72
N LEU A 12 8.44 -44.17 11.05
CA LEU A 12 7.62 -43.23 10.29
C LEU A 12 8.23 -41.83 10.50
N ALA A 13 9.13 -41.42 9.61
CA ALA A 13 9.60 -40.05 9.57
C ALA A 13 8.45 -39.17 9.07
N LEU A 14 7.75 -38.53 10.00
CA LEU A 14 6.80 -37.47 9.71
C LEU A 14 7.61 -36.29 9.13
N ALA A 15 7.72 -36.24 7.80
CA ALA A 15 8.23 -35.07 7.11
C ALA A 15 7.19 -33.96 7.29
N CYS A 16 7.37 -33.16 8.34
CA CYS A 16 6.67 -31.90 8.50
C CYS A 16 7.15 -31.00 7.36
N ALA A 17 6.39 -31.01 6.26
CA ALA A 17 6.57 -30.09 5.15
C ALA A 17 6.17 -28.69 5.62
N CYS A 18 7.05 -28.05 6.40
CA CYS A 18 7.08 -26.61 6.54
C CYS A 18 7.50 -26.05 5.19
N LEU A 19 6.59 -26.04 4.23
CA LEU A 19 6.73 -25.20 3.04
C LEU A 19 6.93 -23.78 3.58
N PRO A 20 8.05 -23.10 3.29
CA PRO A 20 8.16 -21.70 3.58
C PRO A 20 7.07 -21.03 2.74
N TYR A 21 6.00 -20.58 3.40
CA TYR A 21 5.13 -19.58 2.83
C TYR A 21 6.05 -18.42 2.49
N THR A 22 6.40 -18.28 1.21
CA THR A 22 6.96 -17.04 0.69
C THR A 22 5.84 -16.03 0.81
N VAL A 23 5.72 -15.43 2.00
CA VAL A 23 5.08 -14.13 2.15
C VAL A 23 5.85 -13.26 1.16
N HIS A 24 5.25 -12.94 0.02
CA HIS A 24 5.74 -11.85 -0.81
C HIS A 24 5.67 -10.64 0.12
N ALA A 25 6.82 -10.27 0.70
CA ALA A 25 6.91 -9.04 1.45
C ALA A 25 6.50 -7.95 0.47
N ALA A 26 5.39 -7.28 0.76
CA ALA A 26 5.00 -6.11 0.01
C ALA A 26 6.20 -5.17 -0.02
N GLU A 27 6.49 -4.59 -1.19
CA GLU A 27 7.59 -3.66 -1.32
C GLU A 27 7.47 -2.58 -0.24
N PRO A 28 8.58 -2.22 0.43
CA PRO A 28 8.53 -1.21 1.48
C PRO A 28 8.03 0.11 0.90
N ILE A 29 7.31 0.87 1.72
CA ILE A 29 6.90 2.22 1.36
C ILE A 29 8.14 3.07 1.05
N VAL A 30 8.06 3.81 -0.06
CA VAL A 30 9.04 4.83 -0.42
C VAL A 30 8.40 6.17 -0.07
N PRO A 31 8.95 6.94 0.89
CA PRO A 31 8.39 8.25 1.26
C PRO A 31 8.32 9.17 0.03
N LEU A 32 7.25 9.95 -0.07
CA LEU A 32 6.96 10.81 -1.22
C LEU A 32 8.05 11.86 -1.44
N GLU A 33 8.65 12.38 -0.36
CA GLU A 33 9.81 13.27 -0.47
C GLU A 33 10.98 12.63 -1.24
N ARG A 34 11.21 11.33 -1.03
CA ARG A 34 12.25 10.60 -1.78
C ARG A 34 11.86 10.48 -3.25
N VAL A 35 10.58 10.20 -3.54
CA VAL A 35 10.05 10.14 -4.91
C VAL A 35 10.27 11.49 -5.62
N ILE A 36 9.94 12.61 -4.96
CA ILE A 36 10.15 13.97 -5.46
C ILE A 36 11.64 14.26 -5.68
N SER A 37 12.50 13.97 -4.69
CA SER A 37 13.95 14.18 -4.80
C SER A 37 14.60 13.33 -5.91
N GLY A 38 13.95 12.22 -6.29
CA GLY A 38 14.33 11.37 -7.42
C GLY A 38 13.94 11.93 -8.78
N GLY A 39 13.31 13.12 -8.84
CA GLY A 39 12.89 13.76 -10.08
C GLY A 39 11.52 13.33 -10.59
N ALA A 40 10.67 12.77 -9.72
CA ALA A 40 9.30 12.44 -10.10
C ALA A 40 8.53 13.70 -10.55
N ASP A 41 7.75 13.56 -11.62
CA ASP A 41 6.89 14.63 -12.08
C ASP A 41 5.65 14.80 -11.19
N VAL A 42 4.96 15.93 -11.34
CA VAL A 42 3.75 16.26 -10.57
C VAL A 42 2.64 15.22 -10.78
N SER A 43 2.59 14.56 -11.95
CA SER A 43 1.59 13.52 -12.20
C SER A 43 1.81 12.29 -11.31
N THR A 44 3.07 11.91 -11.11
CA THR A 44 3.49 10.81 -10.25
C THR A 44 3.22 11.14 -8.78
N VAL A 45 3.51 12.38 -8.37
CA VAL A 45 3.18 12.85 -7.01
C VAL A 45 1.67 12.82 -6.77
N ALA A 46 0.86 13.27 -7.74
CA ALA A 46 -0.60 13.20 -7.65
C ALA A 46 -1.08 11.75 -7.51
N LEU A 47 -0.58 10.80 -8.32
CA LEU A 47 -0.98 9.40 -8.22
C LEU A 47 -0.54 8.73 -6.92
N HIS A 48 0.60 9.13 -6.35
CA HIS A 48 1.00 8.70 -5.01
C HIS A 48 0.02 9.20 -3.95
N CYS A 49 -0.43 10.46 -4.03
CA CYS A 49 -1.46 11.00 -3.15
C CYS A 49 -2.80 10.28 -3.31
N ALA A 50 -3.21 9.93 -4.54
CA ALA A 50 -4.38 9.10 -4.77
C ALA A 50 -4.25 7.74 -4.07
N GLY A 51 -3.08 7.09 -4.15
CA GLY A 51 -2.82 5.84 -3.45
C GLY A 51 -2.82 5.96 -1.93
N LEU A 52 -2.25 7.03 -1.37
CA LEU A 52 -2.29 7.33 0.07
C LEU A 52 -3.74 7.43 0.56
N PHE A 53 -4.57 8.26 -0.08
CA PHE A 53 -5.98 8.39 0.31
C PHE A 53 -6.80 7.13 0.04
N HIS A 54 -6.45 6.35 -0.98
CA HIS A 54 -7.10 5.05 -1.21
C HIS A 54 -6.79 4.07 -0.07
N SER A 55 -5.58 4.10 0.50
CA SER A 55 -5.24 3.24 1.64
C SER A 55 -6.07 3.54 2.89
N VAL A 56 -6.55 4.78 3.02
CA VAL A 56 -7.51 5.17 4.07
C VAL A 56 -8.85 4.48 3.87
N LEU A 57 -9.29 4.27 2.62
CA LEU A 57 -10.58 3.64 2.32
C LEU A 57 -10.55 2.14 2.59
N ASP A 58 -9.45 1.48 2.23
CA ASP A 58 -9.25 0.05 2.52
C ASP A 58 -9.29 -0.20 4.03
N PHE A 59 -8.78 0.77 4.80
CA PHE A 59 -8.63 0.63 6.24
C PHE A 59 -9.69 1.38 7.09
N GLY A 60 -10.49 2.28 6.51
CA GLY A 60 -11.58 2.99 7.19
C GLY A 60 -12.72 2.09 7.66
N SER A 61 -12.66 0.81 7.29
CA SER A 61 -13.49 -0.25 7.83
C SER A 61 -12.97 -0.81 9.18
N GLU A 62 -11.69 -0.65 9.48
CA GLU A 62 -11.00 -1.16 10.67
C GLU A 62 -10.77 -0.08 11.74
N VAL A 63 -10.37 1.14 11.36
CA VAL A 63 -10.54 2.34 12.18
C VAL A 63 -11.86 2.96 11.79
N ARG A 64 -12.79 3.10 12.75
CA ARG A 64 -14.11 3.69 12.54
C ARG A 64 -14.01 5.14 12.08
N LEU A 65 -13.69 5.36 10.81
CA LEU A 65 -13.86 6.63 10.16
C LEU A 65 -15.36 6.87 10.06
N ASP A 66 -15.81 8.05 10.46
CA ASP A 66 -17.18 8.46 10.16
C ASP A 66 -17.37 8.62 8.64
N ALA A 67 -18.63 8.71 8.23
CA ALA A 67 -18.99 8.83 6.81
C ALA A 67 -18.35 10.07 6.14
N GLU A 68 -18.18 11.15 6.89
CA GLU A 68 -17.56 12.39 6.40
C GLU A 68 -16.09 12.16 6.01
N ASN A 69 -15.32 11.47 6.85
CA ASN A 69 -13.93 11.14 6.56
C ASN A 69 -13.79 10.15 5.39
N ILE A 70 -14.73 9.21 5.24
CA ILE A 70 -14.76 8.29 4.10
C ILE A 70 -15.04 9.05 2.79
N ASP A 71 -16.02 9.96 2.79
CA ASP A 71 -16.37 10.71 1.60
C ASP A 71 -15.29 11.73 1.22
N ALA A 72 -14.64 12.35 2.21
CA ALA A 72 -13.46 13.19 1.98
C ALA A 72 -12.30 12.39 1.36
N ALA A 73 -12.02 11.18 1.85
CA ALA A 73 -11.00 10.32 1.28
C ALA A 73 -11.33 9.92 -0.18
N LYS A 74 -12.58 9.54 -0.48
CA LYS A 74 -13.02 9.26 -1.87
C LYS A 74 -12.87 10.47 -2.78
N ALA A 75 -13.24 11.66 -2.29
CA ALA A 75 -13.10 12.90 -3.05
C ALA A 75 -11.63 13.17 -3.38
N ASN A 76 -10.72 13.00 -2.41
CA ASN A 76 -9.28 13.15 -2.63
C ASN A 76 -8.73 12.12 -3.62
N VAL A 77 -9.11 10.84 -3.50
CA VAL A 77 -8.73 9.81 -4.49
C VAL A 77 -9.13 10.25 -5.90
N SER A 78 -10.39 10.64 -6.10
CA SER A 78 -10.88 11.04 -7.42
C SER A 78 -10.17 12.28 -7.96
N ARG A 79 -9.95 13.29 -7.11
CA ARG A 79 -9.29 14.55 -7.46
C ARG A 79 -7.85 14.31 -7.89
N PHE A 80 -7.05 13.62 -7.08
CA PHE A 80 -5.65 13.35 -7.40
C PHE A 80 -5.48 12.41 -8.59
N LEU A 81 -6.33 11.38 -8.72
CA LEU A 81 -6.30 10.48 -9.88
C LEU A 81 -6.57 11.28 -11.16
N THR A 82 -7.59 12.13 -11.16
CA THR A 82 -7.95 12.98 -12.30
C THR A 82 -6.82 13.95 -12.63
N ALA A 83 -6.26 14.64 -11.63
CA ALA A 83 -5.13 15.55 -11.83
C ALA A 83 -3.91 14.84 -12.45
N GLY A 84 -3.56 13.65 -11.96
CA GLY A 84 -2.47 12.84 -12.51
C GLY A 84 -2.72 12.45 -13.97
N ILE A 85 -3.94 12.02 -14.30
CA ILE A 85 -4.33 11.67 -15.68
C ILE A 85 -4.27 12.91 -16.59
N ASP A 86 -4.81 14.04 -16.15
CA ASP A 86 -4.86 15.28 -16.94
C ASP A 86 -3.46 15.82 -17.24
N LEU A 87 -2.55 15.74 -16.27
CA LEU A 87 -1.14 16.11 -16.46
C LEU A 87 -0.46 15.22 -17.50
N ARG A 88 -0.69 13.90 -17.45
CA ARG A 88 -0.15 12.96 -18.46
C ARG A 88 -0.79 13.15 -19.83
N LEU A 89 -2.08 13.45 -19.89
CA LEU A 89 -2.78 13.78 -21.14
C LEU A 89 -2.18 15.02 -21.81
N LYS A 90 -1.88 16.07 -21.03
CA LYS A 90 -1.22 17.29 -21.53
C LYS A 90 0.18 17.01 -22.06
N ALA A 91 0.93 16.10 -21.43
CA ALA A 91 2.24 15.67 -21.90
C ALA A 91 2.17 14.84 -23.20
N GLY A 92 1.04 14.19 -23.46
CA GLY A 92 0.80 13.40 -24.67
C GLY A 92 1.43 12.01 -24.65
N GLY A 93 1.34 11.29 -25.78
CA GLY A 93 2.00 9.99 -25.97
C GLY A 93 1.16 8.75 -25.64
N ALA A 94 -0.03 8.91 -25.06
CA ALA A 94 -0.97 7.81 -24.84
C ALA A 94 -2.43 8.31 -24.90
N SER A 95 -3.37 7.39 -25.12
CA SER A 95 -4.81 7.70 -25.03
C SER A 95 -5.27 7.84 -23.58
N GLU A 96 -6.37 8.55 -23.37
CA GLU A 96 -6.99 8.71 -22.04
C GLU A 96 -7.28 7.35 -21.37
N ALA A 97 -7.78 6.37 -22.12
CA ALA A 97 -8.06 5.04 -21.59
C ALA A 97 -6.80 4.33 -21.06
N GLN A 98 -5.69 4.43 -21.79
CA GLN A 98 -4.39 3.86 -21.37
C GLN A 98 -3.85 4.57 -20.12
N LEU A 99 -3.97 5.90 -20.08
CA LEU A 99 -3.52 6.69 -18.92
C LEU A 99 -4.36 6.42 -17.69
N ARG A 100 -5.69 6.27 -17.83
CA ARG A 100 -6.59 5.89 -16.74
C ARG A 100 -6.22 4.53 -16.16
N ASP A 101 -6.04 3.51 -16.99
CA ASP A 101 -5.66 2.17 -16.54
C ASP A 101 -4.30 2.17 -15.83
N ALA A 102 -3.30 2.86 -16.39
CA ALA A 102 -1.99 3.01 -15.76
C ALA A 102 -2.06 3.76 -14.42
N ALA A 103 -2.80 4.88 -14.38
CA ALA A 103 -2.98 5.69 -13.17
C ALA A 103 -3.65 4.90 -12.04
N VAL A 104 -4.69 4.12 -12.35
CA VAL A 104 -5.37 3.28 -11.35
C VAL A 104 -4.42 2.20 -10.82
N LYS A 105 -3.66 1.52 -11.69
CA LYS A 105 -2.68 0.51 -11.28
C LYS A 105 -1.59 1.09 -10.38
N GLU A 106 -1.09 2.28 -10.72
CA GLU A 106 -0.07 2.98 -9.95
C GLU A 106 -0.59 3.39 -8.57
N ALA A 107 -1.76 4.05 -8.51
CA ALA A 107 -2.40 4.43 -7.25
C ALA A 107 -2.70 3.20 -6.38
N PHE A 108 -3.16 2.10 -6.96
CA PHE A 108 -3.43 0.85 -6.24
C PHE A 108 -2.15 0.21 -5.69
N ALA A 109 -1.05 0.24 -6.45
CA ALA A 109 0.24 -0.24 -5.98
C ALA A 109 0.75 0.60 -4.80
N VAL A 110 0.60 1.93 -4.85
CA VAL A 110 0.93 2.80 -3.72
C VAL A 110 0.04 2.51 -2.51
N SER A 111 -1.28 2.38 -2.71
CA SER A 111 -2.23 2.01 -1.64
C SER A 111 -1.82 0.71 -0.94
N SER A 112 -1.43 -0.30 -1.71
CA SER A 112 -1.00 -1.60 -1.20
C SER A 112 0.25 -1.50 -0.32
N ARG A 113 1.20 -0.63 -0.66
CA ARG A 113 2.41 -0.40 0.15
C ARG A 113 2.09 0.31 1.46
N TYR A 114 1.19 1.30 1.41
CA TYR A 114 0.67 1.96 2.61
C TYR A 114 -0.05 0.98 3.52
N HIS A 115 -0.91 0.13 2.96
CA HIS A 115 -1.61 -0.91 3.72
C HIS A 115 -0.62 -1.90 4.35
N ALA A 116 0.41 -2.34 3.64
CA ALA A 116 1.41 -3.24 4.21
C ALA A 116 2.25 -2.59 5.32
N HIS A 117 2.65 -1.33 5.13
CA HIS A 117 3.36 -0.54 6.15
C HIS A 117 2.51 -0.38 7.41
N TYR A 118 1.23 -0.06 7.22
CA TYR A 118 0.21 -0.04 8.27
C TYR A 118 0.14 -1.38 9.03
N THR A 119 -0.04 -2.50 8.33
CA THR A 119 -0.17 -3.83 8.94
C THR A 119 1.09 -4.18 9.74
N ALA A 120 2.26 -3.79 9.24
CA ALA A 120 3.53 -3.97 9.95
C ALA A 120 3.61 -3.14 11.25
N ASN A 121 3.08 -1.92 11.26
CA ASN A 121 2.98 -1.10 12.47
C ASN A 121 2.05 -1.72 13.51
N VAL A 122 0.86 -2.17 13.12
CA VAL A 122 -0.10 -2.85 14.01
C VAL A 122 0.49 -4.12 14.60
N ASN A 123 1.09 -4.97 13.76
CA ASN A 123 1.70 -6.23 14.20
C ASN A 123 2.87 -6.00 15.18
N ALA A 124 3.48 -4.81 15.15
CA ALA A 124 4.52 -4.39 16.07
C ALA A 124 3.97 -3.63 17.31
N GLY A 125 2.65 -3.53 17.48
CA GLY A 125 2.01 -2.82 18.59
C GLY A 125 2.17 -1.30 18.53
N ARG A 126 2.43 -0.73 17.35
CA ARG A 126 2.55 0.72 17.14
C ARG A 126 1.23 1.32 16.65
N GLU A 127 1.03 2.59 16.99
CA GLU A 127 -0.05 3.39 16.41
C GLU A 127 0.16 3.49 14.88
N PRO A 128 -0.85 3.15 14.08
CA PRO A 128 -0.65 2.95 12.65
C PRO A 128 -0.52 4.24 11.82
N TYR A 129 -1.18 5.33 12.25
CA TYR A 129 -1.25 6.59 11.50
C TYR A 129 -0.85 7.81 12.32
N ALA A 130 -1.48 8.02 13.48
CA ALA A 130 -1.36 9.28 14.22
C ALA A 130 0.10 9.64 14.55
N THR A 131 0.95 8.64 14.77
CA THR A 131 2.37 8.82 15.05
C THR A 131 3.28 8.30 13.94
N ASP A 132 2.71 7.85 12.81
CA ASP A 132 3.53 7.35 11.72
C ASP A 132 4.14 8.52 10.96
N LYS A 133 5.48 8.59 11.00
CA LYS A 133 6.23 9.69 10.41
C LYS A 133 6.04 9.76 8.89
N VAL A 134 6.11 8.62 8.21
CA VAL A 134 6.02 8.56 6.74
C VAL A 134 4.63 8.99 6.30
N TRP A 135 3.59 8.50 6.97
CA TRP A 135 2.21 8.91 6.75
C TRP A 135 2.03 10.42 6.87
N ASN A 136 2.48 11.01 7.97
CA ASN A 136 2.27 12.43 8.24
C ASN A 136 3.03 13.32 7.24
N GLU A 137 4.29 12.98 6.93
CA GLU A 137 5.09 13.72 5.96
C GLU A 137 4.48 13.65 4.55
N ASP A 138 4.07 12.47 4.09
CA ASP A 138 3.44 12.31 2.78
C ASP A 138 2.05 12.97 2.73
N LEU A 139 1.27 12.92 3.83
CA LEU A 139 -0.03 13.59 3.93
C LEU A 139 0.11 15.12 3.82
N ASP A 140 1.15 15.70 4.42
CA ASP A 140 1.42 17.13 4.32
C ASP A 140 1.84 17.53 2.90
N VAL A 141 2.64 16.72 2.22
CA VAL A 141 2.95 16.92 0.79
C VAL A 141 1.67 16.87 -0.04
N CYS A 142 0.78 15.91 0.20
CA CYS A 142 -0.46 15.79 -0.54
C CYS A 142 -1.42 16.97 -0.29
N ARG A 143 -1.53 17.46 0.95
CA ARG A 143 -2.30 18.67 1.27
C ARG A 143 -1.73 19.92 0.59
N ASN A 144 -0.41 20.05 0.54
CA ASN A 144 0.24 21.16 -0.15
C ASN A 144 0.04 21.09 -1.67
N LEU A 145 0.05 19.90 -2.25
CA LEU A 145 -0.28 19.70 -3.66
C LEU A 145 -1.76 20.03 -3.92
N ASP A 146 -2.66 19.62 -3.03
CA ASP A 146 -4.10 19.88 -3.17
C ASP A 146 -4.43 21.37 -3.34
N ALA A 147 -3.74 22.21 -2.58
CA ALA A 147 -3.86 23.67 -2.65
C ALA A 147 -3.37 24.29 -3.97
N GLN A 148 -2.67 23.52 -4.80
CA GLN A 148 -2.09 23.96 -6.08
C GLN A 148 -2.83 23.40 -7.31
N LEU A 149 -3.75 22.45 -7.12
CA LEU A 149 -4.56 21.82 -8.17
C LEU A 149 -5.91 22.51 -8.36
#